data_AF-A0A1B8P2I8-F1
#
_entry.id   AF-A0A1B8P2I8-F1
#
_cell.length_a   1.000
_cell.length_b   1.000
_cell.length_c   1.000
_cell.angle_alpha   90.00
_cell.angle_beta   90.00
_cell.angle_gamma   90.00
#
_symmetry.space_group_name_H-M   'P 1'
#
loop_
_entity.id
_entity.type
_entity.pdbx_description
1 polymer ?
#
loop_
_entity_poly.entity_id
_entity_poly.type
_entity_poly.pdbx_seq_one_letter_code
_entity_poly.pdbx_strand_id
1 'polypeptide(L)' 'MQDAIDTWITPFMIGGLMLFMGFIIWDLARKSGAGRFGTVMLFVVLGAGMLAYLIKVVIGWSLEHGVL' A
#
# COMPACT_ATOMS: atom_id res chain seq x y z
N MET A 1 12.42 -18.26 17.43
CA MET A 1 11.55 -17.16 17.95
C MET A 1 11.80 -15.84 17.22
N GLN A 2 13.03 -15.56 16.75
CA GLN A 2 13.33 -14.39 15.91
C GLN A 2 12.72 -14.49 14.50
N ASP A 3 12.57 -15.70 13.95
CA ASP A 3 12.07 -15.94 12.59
C ASP A 3 10.62 -15.48 12.39
N ALA A 4 9.77 -15.66 13.42
CA ALA A 4 8.39 -15.20 13.38
C ALA A 4 8.29 -13.67 13.38
N ILE A 5 9.23 -12.99 14.03
CA ILE A 5 9.24 -11.53 14.11
C ILE A 5 9.65 -10.94 12.77
N ASP A 6 10.71 -11.45 12.15
CA ASP A 6 11.14 -10.95 10.83
C ASP A 6 10.20 -11.34 9.69
N THR A 7 9.56 -12.50 9.75
CA THR A 7 8.66 -12.96 8.69
C THR A 7 7.29 -12.28 8.76
N TRP A 8 6.77 -12.04 9.98
CA TRP A 8 5.41 -11.53 10.15
C TRP A 8 5.36 -10.09 10.61
N ILE A 9 6.14 -9.72 11.62
CA ILE A 9 6.01 -8.39 12.25
C ILE A 9 6.70 -7.32 11.41
N THR A 10 7.94 -7.55 10.98
CA THR A 10 8.72 -6.57 10.19
C THR A 10 8.00 -6.10 8.91
N PRO A 11 7.50 -6.99 8.02
CA PRO A 11 6.79 -6.54 6.82
C PRO A 11 5.44 -5.89 7.11
N PHE A 12 4.75 -6.32 8.18
CA PHE A 12 3.45 -5.74 8.56
C PHE A 12 3.61 -4.32 9.13
N MET A 13 4.65 -4.11 9.95
CA MET A 13 4.95 -2.81 10.56
C MET A 13 5.44 -1.81 9.51
N ILE A 14 6.33 -2.24 8.60
CA ILE A 14 6.80 -1.43 7.47
C ILE A 14 5.64 -1.14 6.49
N GLY A 15 4.82 -2.15 6.17
CA GLY A 15 3.65 -2.00 5.30
C GLY A 15 2.62 -1.04 5.87
N GLY A 16 2.34 -1.11 7.17
CA GLY A 16 1.48 -0.17 7.88
C GLY A 16 2.01 1.27 7.86
N LEU A 17 3.30 1.47 8.09
CA LEU A 17 3.93 2.79 8.06
C LEU A 17 3.90 3.40 6.64
N MET A 18 4.15 2.58 5.62
CA MET A 18 4.11 3.00 4.21
C MET A 18 2.69 3.38 3.78
N LEU A 19 1.68 2.60 4.20
CA LEU A 19 0.26 2.95 3.99
C LEU A 19 -0.14 4.23 4.72
N PHE A 20 0.36 4.46 5.94
CA PHE A 20 0.10 5.67 6.70
C PHE A 20 0.65 6.92 6.01
N MET A 21 1.86 6.85 5.43
CA MET A 21 2.40 7.93 4.59
C MET A 21 1.53 8.18 3.35
N GLY A 22 1.10 7.13 2.66
CA GLY A 22 0.20 7.26 1.50
C GLY A 22 -1.15 7.87 1.86
N PHE A 23 -1.72 7.49 3.02
CA PHE A 23 -2.96 8.03 3.55
C PHE A 23 -2.86 9.51 3.93
N ILE A 24 -1.73 9.93 4.52
CA ILE A 24 -1.49 11.35 4.82
C ILE A 24 -1.45 12.19 3.54
N ILE A 25 -0.75 11.73 2.50
CA ILE A 25 -0.66 12.44 1.22
C ILE A 25 -2.04 12.57 0.59
N TRP A 26 -2.87 11.53 0.68
CA TRP A 26 -4.25 11.58 0.24
C TRP A 26 -5.10 12.59 0.99
N ASP A 27 -5.05 12.57 2.33
CA ASP A 27 -5.81 13.51 3.16
C ASP A 27 -5.38 14.95 2.88
N LEU A 28 -4.06 15.19 2.84
CA LEU A 28 -3.48 16.51 2.57
C LEU A 28 -3.92 17.05 1.22
N ALA A 29 -3.94 16.20 0.21
CA ALA A 29 -4.27 16.62 -1.14
C ALA A 29 -5.79 16.70 -1.39
N ARG A 30 -6.63 15.98 -0.62
CA ARG A 30 -8.08 16.23 -0.54
C ARG A 30 -8.40 17.55 0.18
N LYS A 31 -7.66 17.85 1.26
CA LYS A 31 -7.88 19.03 2.12
C LYS A 31 -7.29 20.31 1.52
N SER A 32 -6.26 20.20 0.68
CA SER A 32 -5.62 21.33 0.00
C SER A 32 -6.42 21.90 -1.17
N GLY A 33 -7.57 21.31 -1.53
CA GLY A 33 -8.36 21.80 -2.67
C GLY A 33 -7.56 21.81 -3.97
N ALA A 34 -6.59 20.90 -4.13
CA ALA A 34 -5.88 20.72 -5.38
C ALA A 34 -6.94 20.45 -6.45
N GLY A 35 -7.07 21.37 -7.42
CA GLY A 35 -8.22 21.47 -8.32
C GLY A 35 -8.55 20.18 -9.09
N ARG A 36 -9.48 20.24 -10.05
CA ARG A 36 -9.99 19.05 -10.77
C ARG A 36 -8.92 18.06 -11.28
N PHE A 37 -7.72 18.55 -11.62
CA PHE A 37 -6.55 17.71 -11.95
C PHE A 37 -5.91 17.01 -10.74
N GLY A 38 -5.77 17.71 -9.61
CA GLY A 38 -5.20 17.17 -8.38
C GLY A 38 -6.06 16.06 -7.77
N THR A 39 -7.38 16.23 -7.71
CA THR A 39 -8.28 15.17 -7.20
C THR A 39 -8.22 13.90 -8.04
N VAL A 40 -8.12 14.01 -9.37
CA VAL A 40 -7.97 12.85 -10.27
C VAL A 40 -6.63 12.16 -10.07
N MET A 41 -5.52 12.92 -10.01
CA MET A 41 -4.19 12.36 -9.79
C MET A 41 -4.10 11.62 -8.44
N LEU A 42 -4.73 12.16 -7.39
CA LEU A 42 -4.82 11.48 -6.11
C LEU A 42 -5.60 10.18 -6.22
N PHE A 43 -6.80 10.22 -6.81
CA PHE A 43 -7.64 9.04 -7.01
C PHE A 43 -6.89 7.92 -7.75
N VAL A 44 -6.08 8.29 -8.75
CA VAL A 44 -5.21 7.36 -9.47
C VAL A 44 -4.08 6.85 -8.58
N VAL A 45 -3.36 7.70 -7.85
CA VAL A 45 -2.22 7.28 -7.01
C VAL A 45 -2.68 6.39 -5.84
N LEU A 46 -3.83 6.69 -5.23
CA LEU A 46 -4.33 5.86 -4.12
C LEU A 46 -5.02 4.60 -4.63
N GLY A 47 -5.80 4.69 -5.70
CA GLY A 47 -6.35 3.52 -6.36
C GLY A 47 -5.24 2.57 -6.80
N ALA A 48 -4.21 3.08 -7.48
CA ALA A 48 -3.04 2.31 -7.90
C ALA A 48 -2.23 1.79 -6.70
N GLY A 49 -2.08 2.56 -5.63
CA GLY A 49 -1.39 2.12 -4.41
C GLY A 49 -2.09 0.95 -3.73
N MET A 50 -3.43 1.01 -3.62
CA MET A 50 -4.23 -0.07 -3.06
C MET A 50 -4.23 -1.30 -3.99
N LEU A 51 -4.32 -1.09 -5.31
CA LEU A 51 -4.26 -2.16 -6.30
C LEU A 51 -2.88 -2.85 -6.30
N ALA A 52 -1.79 -2.09 -6.26
CA ALA A 52 -0.42 -2.62 -6.27
C ALA A 52 -0.11 -3.45 -5.02
N TYR A 53 -0.61 -3.02 -3.85
CA TYR A 53 -0.48 -3.82 -2.63
C TYR A 53 -1.28 -5.13 -2.72
N LEU A 54 -2.53 -5.07 -3.20
CA LEU A 54 -3.36 -6.25 -3.42
C LEU A 54 -2.70 -7.25 -4.37
N ILE A 55 -2.19 -6.77 -5.51
CA ILE A 55 -1.47 -7.61 -6.49
C ILE A 55 -0.24 -8.25 -5.85
N LYS A 56 0.56 -7.51 -5.08
CA LYS A 56 1.73 -8.07 -4.37
C LYS A 56 1.34 -9.20 -3.43
N VAL A 57 0.28 -9.01 -2.62
CA VAL A 57 -0.20 -10.03 -1.68
C VAL A 57 -0.69 -11.28 -2.43
N VAL A 58 -1.45 -11.08 -3.52
CA VAL A 58 -1.96 -12.18 -4.35
C VAL A 58 -0.83 -12.95 -5.04
N ILE A 59 0.18 -12.26 -5.57
CA ILE A 59 1.36 -12.90 -6.18
C ILE A 59 2.17 -13.63 -5.12
N GLY A 60 2.41 -13.02 -3.95
CA GLY A 60 3.12 -13.69 -2.84
C GLY A 60 2.42 -14.96 -2.42
N TRP A 61 1.10 -14.90 -2.24
CA TRP A 61 0.28 -16.06 -1.93
C TRP A 61 0.34 -17.13 -3.03
N SER A 62 0.29 -16.73 -4.31
CA SER A 62 0.39 -17.66 -5.45
C SER A 62 1.78 -18.29 -5.57
N LEU A 63 2.83 -17.56 -5.21
CA LEU A 63 4.21 -18.04 -5.20
C LEU A 63 4.44 -19.04 -4.05
N GLU A 64 3.91 -18.76 -2.86
CA GLU A 64 3.93 -19.69 -1.72
C GLU A 64 3.11 -20.96 -1.94
N HIS A 65 2.04 -20.89 -2.74
CA HIS A 65 1.21 -22.05 -3.07
C HIS A 65 1.70 -22.86 -4.29
N GLY A 66 2.85 -22.51 -4.88
CA GLY A 66 3.54 -23.34 -5.87
C GLY A 66 2.86 -23.43 -7.24
N VAL A 67 2.62 -22.28 -7.87
CA VAL A 67 2.23 -22.20 -9.29
C VAL A 67 3.42 -21.94 -10.25
N LEU A 68 4.65 -21.79 -9.73
CA LEU A 68 5.91 -21.77 -10.50
C LEU A 68 7.04 -22.50 -9.76
#